data_AF-A0A9D8R8S2-F1
#
_entry.id   AF-A0A9D8R8S2-F1
#
_cell.length_a   1.000
_cell.length_b   1.000
_cell.length_c   1.000
_cell.angle_alpha   90.00
_cell.angle_beta   90.00
_cell.angle_gamma   90.00
#
_symmetry.space_group_name_H-M   'P 1'
#
loop_
_entity.id
_entity.type
_entity.pdbx_description
1 polymer ?
#
loop_
_entity_poly.entity_id
_entity_poly.type
_entity_poly.pdbx_seq_one_letter_code
_entity_poly.pdbx_strand_id
1 'polypeptide(L)'
;MDEQMALDSARKGYAESVRIYAPAVPEEVTFAGQKIKLNRADLRERMERELITFTYGHSNSIQMLKRSGRYFPMVEPILKAKGVPDDLKYLMAIESNVSPVALSKAGAAGLWQFMPATAKEYGLEVNANVDERYNIEKETEAACAYLLKAYAKYHDWMTVAASYNAGQGGVSTRIEKQHQRSALNLWLPEETSRYMFRILTAKLMFENPSA
;
A
#
# COMPACT_ATOMS: atom_id res chain seq x y z
N MET A 1 21.76 30.23 -27.86
CA MET A 1 23.01 29.60 -27.42
C MET A 1 23.16 29.71 -25.91
N ASP A 2 22.91 30.88 -25.32
CA ASP A 2 23.03 31.13 -23.87
C ASP A 2 22.00 30.39 -22.99
N GLU A 3 20.74 30.26 -23.43
CA GLU A 3 19.70 29.57 -22.65
C GLU A 3 19.96 28.06 -22.52
N GLN A 4 20.42 27.43 -23.60
CA GLN A 4 20.78 26.01 -23.62
C GLN A 4 21.98 25.73 -22.70
N MET A 5 23.00 26.59 -22.74
CA MET A 5 24.16 26.49 -21.84
C MET A 5 23.77 26.68 -20.37
N ALA A 6 22.84 27.59 -20.07
CA ALA A 6 22.34 27.80 -18.71
C ALA A 6 21.56 26.57 -18.20
N LEU A 7 20.71 25.97 -19.05
CA LEU A 7 19.97 24.75 -18.72
C LEU A 7 20.90 23.55 -18.52
N ASP A 8 21.94 23.40 -19.34
CA ASP A 8 22.89 22.28 -19.23
C ASP A 8 23.80 22.44 -18.00
N SER A 9 24.19 23.68 -17.67
CA SER A 9 24.89 23.99 -16.42
C SER A 9 24.02 23.72 -15.18
N ALA A 10 22.76 24.13 -15.20
CA ALA A 10 21.81 23.85 -14.12
C ALA A 10 21.54 22.35 -13.93
N ARG A 11 21.42 21.60 -15.04
CA ARG A 11 21.28 20.13 -15.01
C ARG A 11 22.51 19.44 -14.44
N LYS A 12 23.71 19.91 -14.81
CA LYS A 12 24.97 19.37 -14.29
C LYS A 12 25.14 19.64 -12.80
N GLY A 13 24.88 20.88 -12.36
CA GLY A 13 24.88 21.24 -10.94
C GLY A 13 23.84 20.44 -10.13
N TYR A 14 22.65 20.20 -10.69
CA TYR A 14 21.66 19.32 -10.09
C TYR A 14 22.16 17.87 -9.98
N ALA A 15 22.73 17.31 -11.05
CA ALA A 15 23.25 15.94 -11.04
C ALA A 15 24.39 15.72 -10.03
N GLU A 16 25.27 16.72 -9.85
CA GLU A 16 26.36 16.69 -8.86
C GLU A 16 25.86 16.83 -7.41
N SER A 17 24.64 17.36 -7.21
CA SER A 17 24.01 17.51 -5.88
C SER A 17 23.22 16.29 -5.42
N VAL A 18 22.80 15.40 -6.34
CA VAL A 18 22.04 14.20 -6.01
C VAL A 18 22.98 13.14 -5.44
N ARG A 19 22.88 12.92 -4.14
CA ARG A 19 23.59 11.85 -3.45
C ARG A 19 22.63 10.71 -3.15
N ILE A 20 23.05 9.49 -3.50
CA ILE A 20 22.29 8.25 -3.34
C ILE A 20 22.84 7.52 -2.12
N TYR A 21 21.98 7.23 -1.15
CA TYR A 21 22.29 6.47 0.07
C TYR A 21 21.22 5.42 0.35
N ALA A 22 21.57 4.31 1.00
CA ALA A 22 20.54 3.43 1.54
C ALA A 22 19.76 4.18 2.65
N PRO A 23 18.42 4.26 2.56
CA PRO A 23 17.62 4.85 3.64
C PRO A 23 17.77 4.03 4.92
N ALA A 24 17.80 4.72 6.06
CA ALA A 24 17.92 4.05 7.35
C ALA A 24 16.65 3.24 7.66
N VAL A 25 16.83 1.95 7.96
CA VAL A 25 15.72 1.10 8.42
C VAL A 25 15.43 1.41 9.89
N PRO A 26 14.20 1.80 10.25
CA PRO A 26 13.84 2.06 11.64
C PRO A 26 13.87 0.77 12.48
N GLU A 27 14.05 0.89 13.80
CA GLU A 27 14.02 -0.26 14.71
C GLU A 27 12.62 -0.86 14.86
N GLU A 28 11.59 -0.02 14.79
CA GLU A 28 10.19 -0.42 14.81
C GLU A 28 9.32 0.49 13.95
N VAL A 29 8.20 -0.05 13.47
CA VAL A 29 7.15 0.71 12.78
C VAL A 29 5.83 0.43 13.48
N THR A 30 5.04 1.47 13.74
CA THR A 30 3.66 1.29 14.22
C THR A 30 2.74 1.17 13.01
N PHE A 31 1.83 0.20 13.01
CA PHE A 31 0.82 0.04 11.97
C PHE A 31 -0.50 -0.40 12.60
N ALA A 32 -1.57 0.37 12.36
CA ALA A 32 -2.90 0.12 12.89
C ALA A 32 -2.92 -0.11 14.42
N GLY A 33 -2.11 0.69 15.15
CA GLY A 33 -1.95 0.61 16.60
C GLY A 33 -1.03 -0.53 17.10
N GLN A 34 -0.53 -1.40 16.22
CA GLN A 34 0.41 -2.47 16.57
C GLN A 34 1.85 -2.04 16.32
N LYS A 35 2.76 -2.31 17.26
CA LYS A 35 4.21 -2.10 17.08
C LYS A 35 4.85 -3.32 16.43
N ILE A 36 5.53 -3.11 15.31
CA ILE A 36 6.25 -4.13 14.57
C ILE A 36 7.75 -3.87 14.74
N LYS A 37 8.43 -4.77 15.47
CA LYS A 37 9.87 -4.69 15.68
C LYS A 37 10.62 -5.28 14.49
N LEU A 38 11.61 -4.57 13.97
CA LEU A 38 12.45 -4.94 12.83
C LEU A 38 13.84 -5.44 13.28
N ASN A 39 13.90 -6.06 14.47
CA ASN A 39 15.14 -6.57 15.06
C ASN A 39 15.63 -7.89 14.43
N ARG A 40 14.75 -8.63 13.76
CA ARG A 40 15.14 -9.81 12.99
C ARG A 40 15.70 -9.41 11.63
N ALA A 41 16.83 -10.01 11.26
CA ALA A 41 17.51 -9.73 10.00
C ALA A 41 16.57 -9.85 8.78
N ASP A 42 15.74 -10.90 8.73
CA ASP A 42 14.82 -11.11 7.61
C ASP A 42 13.77 -10.00 7.47
N LEU A 43 13.23 -9.49 8.58
CA LEU A 43 12.27 -8.37 8.53
C LEU A 43 12.96 -7.06 8.18
N ARG A 44 14.19 -6.86 8.68
CA ARG A 44 14.99 -5.66 8.40
C ARG A 44 15.34 -5.57 6.92
N GLU A 45 15.82 -6.66 6.33
CA GLU A 45 16.18 -6.74 4.90
C GLU A 45 14.95 -6.55 4.00
N ARG A 46 13.81 -7.14 4.36
CA ARG A 46 12.53 -6.96 3.63
C ARG A 46 12.04 -5.52 3.70
N MET A 47 12.20 -4.85 4.85
CA MET A 47 11.88 -3.43 4.99
C MET A 47 12.82 -2.55 4.16
N GLU A 48 14.14 -2.78 4.28
CA GLU A 48 15.16 -2.03 3.55
C GLU A 48 14.93 -2.03 2.05
N ARG A 49 14.58 -3.20 1.49
CA ARG A 49 14.28 -3.35 0.06
C ARG A 49 13.16 -2.42 -0.40
N GLU A 50 12.05 -2.37 0.34
CA GLU A 50 10.91 -1.55 -0.05
C GLU A 50 11.18 -0.06 0.20
N LEU A 51 11.92 0.30 1.26
CA LEU A 51 12.41 1.67 1.47
C LEU A 51 13.24 2.16 0.28
N ILE A 52 14.25 1.39 -0.14
CA ILE A 52 15.05 1.71 -1.34
C ILE A 52 14.16 1.88 -2.57
N THR A 53 13.19 0.97 -2.75
CA THR A 53 12.29 1.01 -3.92
C THR A 53 11.43 2.28 -3.95
N PHE A 54 10.88 2.69 -2.81
CA PHE A 54 10.04 3.89 -2.71
C PHE A 54 10.86 5.18 -2.77
N THR A 55 12.02 5.22 -2.10
CA THR A 55 12.92 6.37 -2.10
C THR A 55 13.39 6.68 -3.51
N TYR A 56 13.84 5.67 -4.28
CA TYR A 56 14.37 5.89 -5.63
C TYR A 56 13.33 5.78 -6.76
N GLY A 57 12.09 5.41 -6.43
CA GLY A 57 10.94 5.38 -7.32
C GLY A 57 10.25 6.74 -7.49
N HIS A 58 11.01 7.84 -7.56
CA HIS A 58 10.52 9.21 -7.40
C HIS A 58 9.29 9.58 -8.24
N SER A 59 9.20 9.10 -9.49
CA SER A 59 8.06 9.41 -10.36
C SER A 59 6.75 8.93 -9.76
N ASN A 60 6.71 7.69 -9.24
CA ASN A 60 5.53 7.12 -8.60
C ASN A 60 5.30 7.78 -7.24
N SER A 61 6.33 7.90 -6.41
CA SER A 61 6.23 8.48 -5.06
C SER A 61 5.68 9.91 -5.09
N ILE A 62 6.17 10.76 -6.01
CA ILE A 62 5.67 12.14 -6.19
C ILE A 62 4.20 12.14 -6.65
N GLN A 63 3.83 11.27 -7.59
CA GLN A 63 2.44 11.19 -8.06
C GLN A 63 1.48 10.73 -6.95
N MET A 64 1.89 9.74 -6.17
CA MET A 64 1.15 9.24 -5.02
C MET A 64 0.94 10.34 -3.97
N LEU A 65 1.99 11.08 -3.61
CA LEU A 65 1.90 12.22 -2.70
C LEU A 65 0.91 13.28 -3.21
N LYS A 66 1.02 13.68 -4.48
CA LYS A 66 0.09 14.67 -5.07
C LYS A 66 -1.37 14.19 -5.07
N ARG A 67 -1.63 12.94 -5.41
CA ARG A 67 -2.98 12.36 -5.44
C ARG A 67 -3.56 12.16 -4.04
N SER A 68 -2.72 11.78 -3.08
CA SER A 68 -3.15 11.53 -1.69
C SER A 68 -3.81 12.75 -1.06
N GLY A 69 -3.28 13.96 -1.30
CA GLY A 69 -3.89 15.20 -0.81
C GLY A 69 -5.32 15.46 -1.31
N ARG A 70 -5.73 14.81 -2.42
CA ARG A 70 -7.10 14.86 -2.93
C ARG A 70 -7.97 13.72 -2.41
N TYR A 71 -7.46 12.49 -2.42
CA TYR A 71 -8.28 11.30 -2.21
C TYR A 71 -8.28 10.78 -0.78
N PHE A 72 -7.21 10.96 0.00
CA PHE A 72 -7.20 10.55 1.40
C PHE A 72 -8.30 11.29 2.21
N PRO A 73 -8.49 12.62 2.09
CA PRO A 73 -9.56 13.31 2.83
C PRO A 73 -10.98 12.82 2.52
N MET A 74 -11.19 12.18 1.37
CA MET A 74 -12.49 11.56 1.02
C MET A 74 -12.68 10.18 1.70
N VAL A 75 -11.59 9.45 1.89
CA VAL A 75 -11.57 8.07 2.39
C VAL A 75 -11.50 8.00 3.92
N GLU A 76 -10.70 8.87 4.53
CA GLU A 76 -10.44 8.89 5.99
C GLU A 76 -11.73 8.98 6.83
N PRO A 77 -12.74 9.81 6.48
CA PRO A 77 -14.00 9.85 7.24
C PRO A 77 -14.77 8.53 7.19
N ILE A 78 -14.71 7.83 6.06
CA ILE A 78 -15.40 6.54 5.86
C ILE A 78 -14.69 5.45 6.69
N LEU A 79 -13.35 5.38 6.64
CA LEU A 79 -12.58 4.45 7.47
C LEU A 79 -12.91 4.65 8.96
N LYS A 80 -12.88 5.91 9.41
CA LYS A 80 -13.20 6.28 10.79
C LYS A 80 -14.63 5.88 11.17
N ALA A 81 -15.62 6.16 10.31
CA ALA A 81 -17.02 5.83 10.56
C ALA A 81 -17.27 4.31 10.64
N LYS A 82 -16.52 3.51 9.88
CA LYS A 82 -16.60 2.04 9.90
C LYS A 82 -15.69 1.38 10.95
N GLY A 83 -14.88 2.15 11.68
CA GLY A 83 -13.95 1.64 12.69
C GLY A 83 -12.72 0.92 12.10
N VAL A 84 -12.37 1.22 10.85
CA VAL A 84 -11.14 0.72 10.22
C VAL A 84 -9.99 1.67 10.56
N PRO A 85 -8.80 1.16 10.97
CA PRO A 85 -7.67 2.02 11.29
C PRO A 85 -7.22 2.82 10.07
N ASP A 86 -6.86 4.09 10.29
CA ASP A 86 -6.50 5.03 9.24
C ASP A 86 -5.33 4.54 8.36
N ASP A 87 -4.38 3.83 8.97
CA ASP A 87 -3.22 3.25 8.28
C ASP A 87 -3.59 2.31 7.12
N LEU A 88 -4.79 1.74 7.09
CA LEU A 88 -5.22 0.86 6.00
C LEU A 88 -5.44 1.64 4.69
N LYS A 89 -5.54 2.98 4.72
CA LYS A 89 -5.57 3.82 3.51
C LYS A 89 -4.32 3.65 2.65
N TYR A 90 -3.19 3.27 3.26
CA TYR A 90 -1.93 3.02 2.55
C TYR A 90 -1.99 1.75 1.68
N LEU A 91 -3.03 0.92 1.76
CA LEU A 91 -3.30 -0.10 0.74
C LEU A 91 -3.50 0.55 -0.64
N MET A 92 -4.23 1.65 -0.74
CA MET A 92 -4.44 2.37 -2.01
C MET A 92 -3.12 2.83 -2.65
N ALA A 93 -2.12 3.13 -1.82
CA ALA A 93 -0.80 3.53 -2.27
C ALA A 93 -0.10 2.39 -3.03
N ILE A 94 -0.18 1.16 -2.50
CA ILE A 94 0.52 0.00 -3.07
C ILE A 94 -0.31 -0.76 -4.10
N GLU A 95 -1.63 -0.54 -4.12
CA GLU A 95 -2.57 -1.11 -5.09
C GLU A 95 -2.68 -0.28 -6.36
N SER A 96 -2.94 1.03 -6.24
CA SER A 96 -3.32 1.88 -7.37
C SER A 96 -2.40 3.08 -7.58
N ASN A 97 -1.35 3.25 -6.77
CA ASN A 97 -0.62 4.52 -6.66
C ASN A 97 -1.58 5.71 -6.39
N VAL A 98 -2.62 5.45 -5.58
CA VAL A 98 -3.70 6.39 -5.25
C VAL A 98 -4.40 6.95 -6.51
N SER A 99 -4.51 6.15 -7.57
CA SER A 99 -5.16 6.53 -8.81
C SER A 99 -6.60 5.99 -8.85
N PRO A 100 -7.62 6.86 -8.91
CA PRO A 100 -9.02 6.40 -8.92
C PRO A 100 -9.41 5.76 -10.25
N VAL A 101 -8.58 5.87 -11.29
CA VAL A 101 -8.81 5.26 -12.61
C VAL A 101 -7.86 4.09 -12.88
N ALA A 102 -7.20 3.56 -11.84
CA ALA A 102 -6.31 2.43 -12.01
C ALA A 102 -7.06 1.21 -12.52
N LEU A 103 -6.47 0.53 -13.51
CA LEU A 103 -6.93 -0.76 -14.03
C LEU A 103 -5.71 -1.65 -14.24
N SER A 104 -5.65 -2.77 -13.52
CA SER A 104 -4.58 -3.75 -13.70
C SER A 104 -4.80 -4.61 -14.94
N LYS A 105 -3.73 -5.28 -15.40
CA LYS A 105 -3.82 -6.27 -16.49
C LYS A 105 -4.75 -7.43 -16.18
N ALA A 106 -4.92 -7.76 -14.89
CA ALA A 106 -5.84 -8.80 -14.43
C ALA A 106 -7.29 -8.32 -14.32
N GLY A 107 -7.54 -7.01 -14.45
CA GLY A 107 -8.87 -6.40 -14.42
C GLY A 107 -9.30 -5.86 -13.04
N ALA A 108 -8.39 -5.78 -12.07
CA ALA A 108 -8.63 -5.07 -10.81
C ALA A 108 -8.73 -3.56 -11.06
N ALA A 109 -9.69 -2.88 -10.44
CA ALA A 109 -9.99 -1.47 -10.73
C ALA A 109 -10.21 -0.60 -9.49
N GLY A 110 -10.03 0.71 -9.66
CA GLY A 110 -10.26 1.71 -8.60
C GLY A 110 -9.06 1.92 -7.68
N LEU A 111 -9.25 2.77 -6.66
CA LEU A 111 -8.25 3.04 -5.62
C LEU A 111 -7.87 1.77 -4.87
N TRP A 112 -8.85 0.92 -4.59
CA TRP A 112 -8.71 -0.30 -3.79
C TRP A 112 -8.42 -1.57 -4.61
N GLN A 113 -8.35 -1.45 -5.94
CA GLN A 113 -8.07 -2.55 -6.88
C GLN A 113 -8.97 -3.77 -6.67
N PHE A 114 -10.29 -3.57 -6.69
CA PHE A 114 -11.21 -4.70 -6.64
C PHE A 114 -11.28 -5.45 -7.97
N MET A 115 -11.18 -6.78 -7.89
CA MET A 115 -11.58 -7.66 -9.00
C MET A 115 -13.10 -7.58 -9.21
N PRO A 116 -13.62 -7.73 -10.45
CA PRO A 116 -15.06 -7.60 -10.72
C PRO A 116 -15.94 -8.53 -9.87
N ALA A 117 -15.50 -9.78 -9.66
CA ALA A 117 -16.25 -10.75 -8.86
C ALA A 117 -16.28 -10.35 -7.38
N THR A 118 -15.14 -9.94 -6.83
CA THR A 118 -15.05 -9.47 -5.44
C THR A 118 -15.84 -8.18 -5.23
N ALA A 119 -15.76 -7.22 -6.14
CA ALA A 119 -16.57 -6.00 -6.10
C ALA A 119 -18.06 -6.31 -5.93
N LYS A 120 -18.59 -7.24 -6.74
CA LYS A 120 -19.98 -7.69 -6.66
C LYS A 120 -20.31 -8.39 -5.34
N GLU A 121 -19.41 -9.21 -4.81
CA GLU A 121 -19.59 -9.86 -3.50
C GLU A 121 -19.78 -8.81 -2.38
N TYR A 122 -19.09 -7.67 -2.48
CA TYR A 122 -19.20 -6.56 -1.53
C TYR A 122 -20.18 -5.47 -1.95
N GLY A 123 -21.12 -5.79 -2.84
CA GLY A 123 -22.29 -4.94 -3.13
C GLY A 123 -22.06 -3.84 -4.16
N LEU A 124 -20.93 -3.84 -4.89
CA LEU A 124 -20.70 -2.90 -5.99
C LEU A 124 -21.36 -3.38 -7.28
N GLU A 125 -22.00 -2.46 -7.99
CA GLU A 125 -22.48 -2.70 -9.34
C GLU A 125 -21.32 -2.68 -10.35
N VAL A 126 -21.14 -3.79 -11.08
CA VAL A 126 -20.12 -3.92 -12.13
C VAL A 126 -20.72 -4.61 -13.36
N ASN A 127 -21.02 -3.83 -14.40
CA ASN A 127 -21.55 -4.29 -15.68
C ASN A 127 -21.02 -3.40 -16.83
N ALA A 128 -21.54 -3.59 -18.04
CA ALA A 128 -21.07 -2.88 -19.23
C ALA A 128 -21.33 -1.37 -19.22
N ASN A 129 -22.29 -0.90 -18.40
CA ASN A 129 -22.72 0.50 -18.34
C ASN A 129 -22.23 1.21 -17.07
N VAL A 130 -22.13 0.48 -15.96
CA VAL A 130 -21.78 1.01 -14.63
C VAL A 130 -20.67 0.17 -14.02
N ASP A 131 -19.63 0.82 -13.53
CA ASP A 131 -18.55 0.19 -12.78
C ASP A 131 -18.24 1.02 -11.52
N GLU A 132 -18.86 0.62 -10.40
CA GLU A 132 -18.76 1.32 -9.12
C GLU A 132 -17.42 1.12 -8.41
N ARG A 133 -16.52 0.31 -8.99
CA ARG A 133 -15.12 0.27 -8.54
C ARG A 133 -14.41 1.60 -8.75
N TYR A 134 -14.91 2.45 -9.65
CA TYR A 134 -14.40 3.82 -9.85
C TYR A 134 -15.13 4.87 -9.00
N ASN A 135 -16.12 4.48 -8.20
CA ASN A 135 -16.80 5.37 -7.27
C ASN A 135 -16.11 5.30 -5.89
N ILE A 136 -15.33 6.33 -5.56
CA ILE A 136 -14.47 6.40 -4.37
C ILE A 136 -15.20 6.04 -3.08
N GLU A 137 -16.40 6.58 -2.86
CA GLU A 137 -17.16 6.33 -1.62
C GLU A 137 -17.61 4.87 -1.55
N LYS A 138 -18.20 4.35 -2.63
CA LYS A 138 -18.70 2.97 -2.69
C LYS A 138 -17.57 1.95 -2.60
N GLU A 139 -16.49 2.12 -3.36
CA GLU A 139 -15.34 1.21 -3.28
C GLU A 139 -14.68 1.23 -1.90
N THR A 140 -14.70 2.38 -1.22
CA THR A 140 -14.15 2.49 0.15
C THR A 140 -15.05 1.80 1.18
N GLU A 141 -16.37 1.91 1.06
CA GLU A 141 -17.28 1.15 1.91
C GLU A 141 -17.13 -0.36 1.72
N ALA A 142 -16.99 -0.81 0.46
CA ALA A 142 -16.71 -2.20 0.13
C ALA A 142 -15.35 -2.67 0.71
N ALA A 143 -14.30 -1.85 0.60
CA ALA A 143 -13.00 -2.12 1.19
C ALA A 143 -13.07 -2.23 2.72
N CYS A 144 -13.81 -1.35 3.39
CA CYS A 144 -14.03 -1.44 4.84
C CYS A 144 -14.68 -2.76 5.21
N ALA A 145 -15.74 -3.17 4.50
CA ALA A 145 -16.42 -4.43 4.75
C ALA A 145 -15.49 -5.64 4.56
N TYR A 146 -14.66 -5.64 3.51
CA TYR A 146 -13.65 -6.66 3.27
C TYR A 146 -12.64 -6.74 4.44
N LEU A 147 -12.07 -5.60 4.82
CA LEU A 147 -11.04 -5.50 5.85
C LEU A 147 -11.56 -5.94 7.22
N LEU A 148 -12.79 -5.54 7.58
CA LEU A 148 -13.42 -5.94 8.83
C LEU A 148 -13.75 -7.44 8.87
N LYS A 149 -14.22 -8.02 7.75
CA LYS A 149 -14.43 -9.47 7.63
C LYS A 149 -13.12 -10.24 7.83
N ALA A 150 -12.03 -9.77 7.23
CA ALA A 150 -10.71 -10.36 7.44
C ALA A 150 -10.21 -10.18 8.88
N TYR A 151 -10.42 -9.00 9.49
CA TYR A 151 -10.01 -8.73 10.87
C TYR A 151 -10.77 -9.57 11.89
N ALA A 152 -12.08 -9.80 11.67
CA ALA A 152 -12.88 -10.71 12.49
C ALA A 152 -12.33 -12.15 12.49
N LYS A 153 -11.58 -12.54 11.45
CA LYS A 153 -10.92 -13.85 11.37
C LYS A 153 -9.52 -13.86 11.99
N TYR A 154 -8.70 -12.86 11.67
CA TYR A 154 -7.27 -12.89 12.01
C TYR A 154 -6.90 -12.14 13.28
N HIS A 155 -7.69 -11.14 13.67
CA HIS A 155 -7.41 -10.24 14.80
C HIS A 155 -6.01 -9.57 14.74
N ASP A 156 -5.45 -9.45 13.54
CA ASP A 156 -4.12 -8.91 13.28
C ASP A 156 -4.10 -8.14 11.96
N TRP A 157 -3.89 -6.82 12.03
CA TRP A 157 -4.03 -5.95 10.85
C TRP A 157 -2.97 -6.20 9.79
N MET A 158 -1.77 -6.63 10.19
CA MET A 158 -0.74 -6.99 9.23
C MET A 158 -1.09 -8.27 8.47
N THR A 159 -1.68 -9.25 9.15
CA THR A 159 -2.22 -10.46 8.52
C THR A 159 -3.42 -10.16 7.62
N VAL A 160 -4.28 -9.20 8.01
CA VAL A 160 -5.36 -8.68 7.14
C VAL A 160 -4.78 -8.10 5.86
N ALA A 161 -3.78 -7.22 5.94
CA ALA A 161 -3.12 -6.64 4.77
C ALA A 161 -2.50 -7.71 3.87
N ALA A 162 -1.80 -8.71 4.43
CA ALA A 162 -1.27 -9.83 3.65
C ALA A 162 -2.39 -10.63 2.94
N SER A 163 -3.54 -10.82 3.60
CA SER A 163 -4.69 -11.52 3.03
C SER A 163 -5.41 -10.74 1.94
N TYR A 164 -5.29 -9.40 1.94
CA TYR A 164 -5.82 -8.54 0.88
C TYR A 164 -5.16 -8.87 -0.47
N ASN A 165 -3.83 -9.04 -0.47
CA ASN A 165 -3.07 -9.42 -1.65
C ASN A 165 -3.20 -10.91 -2.04
N ALA A 166 -3.02 -11.82 -1.07
CA ALA A 166 -2.94 -13.27 -1.35
C ALA A 166 -4.29 -14.00 -1.32
N GLY A 167 -5.36 -13.29 -0.93
CA GLY A 167 -6.63 -13.89 -0.56
C GLY A 167 -6.59 -14.56 0.83
N GLN A 168 -7.73 -14.51 1.53
CA GLN A 168 -7.87 -15.08 2.88
C GLN A 168 -7.62 -16.59 2.91
N GLY A 169 -8.06 -17.35 1.91
CA GLY A 169 -7.81 -18.80 1.84
C GLY A 169 -6.31 -19.14 1.78
N GLY A 170 -5.55 -18.38 0.98
CA GLY A 170 -4.10 -18.59 0.80
C GLY A 170 -3.28 -18.29 2.04
N VAL A 171 -3.65 -17.24 2.79
CA VAL A 171 -3.02 -16.90 4.08
C VAL A 171 -3.41 -17.90 5.16
N SER A 172 -4.70 -18.24 5.28
CA SER A 172 -5.20 -19.18 6.30
C SER A 172 -4.54 -20.55 6.18
N THR A 173 -4.45 -21.08 4.95
CA THR A 173 -3.80 -22.37 4.68
C THR A 173 -2.34 -22.38 5.15
N ARG A 174 -1.62 -21.26 5.03
CA ARG A 174 -0.21 -21.16 5.45
C ARG A 174 -0.07 -20.97 6.95
N ILE A 175 -0.95 -20.18 7.57
CA ILE A 175 -1.09 -20.07 9.03
C ILE A 175 -1.23 -21.45 9.65
N GLU A 176 -2.15 -22.26 9.13
CA GLU A 176 -2.43 -23.61 9.62
C GLU A 176 -1.23 -24.53 9.40
N LYS A 177 -0.67 -24.58 8.18
CA LYS A 177 0.44 -25.48 7.84
C LYS A 177 1.76 -25.15 8.54
N GLN A 178 2.02 -23.88 8.82
CA GLN A 178 3.29 -23.42 9.42
C GLN A 178 3.16 -23.17 10.93
N HIS A 179 1.97 -23.39 11.49
CA HIS A 179 1.67 -23.18 12.92
C HIS A 179 2.05 -21.77 13.41
N GLN A 180 1.80 -20.76 12.58
CA GLN A 180 2.06 -19.36 12.89
C GLN A 180 0.76 -18.59 13.12
N ARG A 181 0.83 -17.50 13.88
CA ARG A 181 -0.35 -16.63 14.12
C ARG A 181 -0.34 -15.35 13.29
N SER A 182 0.82 -14.88 12.87
CA SER A 182 0.98 -13.64 12.11
C SER A 182 1.63 -13.91 10.76
N ALA A 183 1.14 -13.22 9.73
CA ALA A 183 1.70 -13.26 8.38
C ALA A 183 3.19 -12.85 8.32
N LEU A 184 3.67 -12.03 9.26
CA LEU A 184 5.08 -11.63 9.33
C LEU A 184 6.02 -12.83 9.53
N ASN A 185 5.54 -13.90 10.18
CA ASN A 185 6.30 -15.11 10.46
C ASN A 185 6.09 -16.21 9.42
N LEU A 186 5.27 -15.97 8.40
CA LEU A 186 4.98 -16.98 7.38
C LEU A 186 6.02 -16.94 6.26
N TRP A 187 6.36 -18.13 5.79
CA TRP A 187 6.91 -18.33 4.46
C TRP A 187 5.80 -18.11 3.41
N LEU A 188 5.75 -16.90 2.87
CA LEU A 188 4.79 -16.45 1.87
C LEU A 188 5.46 -16.37 0.48
N PRO A 189 4.67 -16.43 -0.61
CA PRO A 189 5.15 -16.02 -1.93
C PRO A 189 5.78 -14.62 -1.86
N GLU A 190 6.80 -14.39 -2.68
CA GLU A 190 7.60 -13.15 -2.63
C GLU A 190 6.70 -11.91 -2.72
N GLU A 191 5.72 -11.90 -3.61
CA GLU A 191 4.82 -10.76 -3.79
C GLU A 191 4.07 -10.39 -2.51
N THR A 192 3.42 -11.35 -1.86
CA THR A 192 2.70 -11.14 -0.59
C THR A 192 3.64 -10.83 0.56
N SER A 193 4.81 -11.48 0.58
CA SER A 193 5.86 -11.22 1.56
C SER A 193 6.31 -9.77 1.51
N ARG A 194 6.49 -9.21 0.31
CA ARG A 194 6.85 -7.81 0.07
C ARG A 194 5.68 -6.86 0.32
N TYR A 195 4.45 -7.27 0.03
CA TYR A 195 3.24 -6.45 0.19
C TYR A 195 3.12 -5.85 1.59
N MET A 196 3.40 -6.63 2.64
CA MET A 196 3.41 -6.16 4.03
C MET A 196 4.44 -5.05 4.28
N PHE A 197 5.61 -5.11 3.66
CA PHE A 197 6.65 -4.10 3.84
C PHE A 197 6.46 -2.88 2.93
N ARG A 198 5.78 -3.06 1.79
CA ARG A 198 5.33 -1.97 0.93
C ARG A 198 4.34 -1.07 1.64
N ILE A 199 3.35 -1.63 2.35
CA ILE A 199 2.39 -0.82 3.09
C ILE A 199 3.06 -0.05 4.24
N LEU A 200 3.99 -0.69 4.97
CA LEU A 200 4.77 -0.02 6.02
C LEU A 200 5.64 1.11 5.44
N THR A 201 6.28 0.87 4.30
CA THR A 201 7.09 1.87 3.62
C THR A 201 6.24 3.03 3.10
N ALA A 202 5.07 2.74 2.53
CA ALA A 202 4.13 3.77 2.10
C ALA A 202 3.74 4.65 3.29
N LYS A 203 3.39 4.07 4.45
CA LYS A 203 3.13 4.82 5.68
C LYS A 203 4.27 5.77 6.03
N LEU A 204 5.50 5.26 6.14
CA LEU A 204 6.66 6.08 6.49
C LEU A 204 6.89 7.22 5.48
N MET A 205 6.72 6.95 4.19
CA MET A 205 6.85 7.95 3.13
C MET A 205 5.79 9.06 3.25
N PHE A 206 4.53 8.72 3.54
CA PHE A 206 3.47 9.72 3.67
C PHE A 206 3.56 10.52 4.98
N GLU A 207 4.02 9.90 6.07
CA GLU A 207 4.20 10.58 7.36
C GLU A 207 5.44 11.47 7.38
N ASN A 208 6.49 11.09 6.64
CA ASN A 208 7.73 11.86 6.55
C ASN A 208 8.21 11.98 5.08
N PRO A 209 7.55 12.79 4.23
CA PRO A 209 7.89 12.88 2.80
C PRO A 209 9.26 13.48 2.49
N SER A 210 9.91 14.10 3.49
CA SER A 210 11.22 14.75 3.40
C SER A 210 12.39 13.86 3.84
N ALA A 211 12.12 12.65 4.33
CA ALA A 211 13.13 11.72 4.85
C ALA A 211 13.79 10.88 3.75
#